data_AF-A0A3B8TNH3-F1
#
_entry.id   AF-A0A3B8TNH3-F1
#
_cell.length_a   1.000
_cell.length_b   1.000
_cell.length_c   1.000
_cell.angle_alpha   90.00
_cell.angle_beta   90.00
_cell.angle_gamma   90.00
#
_symmetry.space_group_name_H-M   'P 1'
#
loop_
_entity.id
_entity.type
_entity.pdbx_description
1 polymer ?
#
loop_
_entity_poly.entity_id
_entity_poly.type
_entity_poly.pdbx_seq_one_letter_code
_entity_poly.pdbx_strand_id
1 'polypeptide(L)' 'HEEVSSEELGGASTHTQKSGVAHFATPNDAVCLSEIRRLMDYLPSNCEE' A
#
# COMPACT_ATOMS: atom_id res chain seq x y z
N HIS A 1 24.05 -18.10 3.18
CA HIS A 1 23.75 -16.66 3.00
C HIS A 1 22.82 -16.59 1.81
N GLU A 2 21.69 -15.91 1.92
CA GLU A 2 20.79 -15.70 0.77
C GLU A 2 21.18 -14.41 0.08
N GLU A 3 21.28 -14.43 -1.25
CA GLU A 3 21.46 -13.22 -2.05
C GLU A 3 20.09 -12.75 -2.52
N VAL A 4 19.59 -11.68 -1.92
CA VAL A 4 18.29 -11.08 -2.25
C VAL A 4 18.45 -9.58 -2.44
N SER A 5 17.79 -9.02 -3.45
CA SER A 5 17.75 -7.56 -3.62
C SER A 5 16.74 -6.91 -2.68
N SER A 6 16.86 -5.60 -2.47
CA SER A 6 15.88 -4.85 -1.66
C SER A 6 14.47 -4.87 -2.27
N GLU A 7 14.35 -4.85 -3.60
CA GLU A 7 13.07 -4.92 -4.29
C GLU A 7 12.40 -6.29 -4.08
N GLU A 8 13.16 -7.38 -4.18
CA GLU A 8 12.63 -8.72 -3.92
C GLU A 8 12.26 -8.92 -2.45
N LEU A 9 13.03 -8.35 -1.53
CA LEU A 9 12.81 -8.50 -0.10
C LEU A 9 11.57 -7.73 0.40
N GLY A 10 11.33 -6.52 -0.10
CA GLY A 10 10.31 -5.63 0.45
C GLY A 10 9.84 -4.52 -0.49
N GLY A 11 10.01 -4.69 -1.80
CA GLY A 11 9.47 -3.79 -2.79
C GLY A 11 7.94 -3.78 -2.81
N ALA A 12 7.37 -2.83 -3.55
CA ALA A 12 5.93 -2.64 -3.62
C ALA A 12 5.22 -3.89 -4.18
N SER A 13 5.83 -4.58 -5.14
CA SER A 13 5.29 -5.83 -5.72
C SER A 13 5.25 -6.96 -4.68
N THR A 14 6.32 -7.13 -3.90
CA THR A 14 6.39 -8.12 -2.82
C THR A 14 5.32 -7.87 -1.75
N HIS A 15 5.05 -6.62 -1.39
CA HIS A 15 4.05 -6.28 -0.38
C HIS A 15 2.61 -6.33 -0.87
N THR A 16 2.36 -6.13 -2.16
CA THR A 16 1.00 -6.18 -2.74
C THR A 16 0.59 -7.56 -3.24
N GLN A 17 1.54 -8.41 -3.69
CA GLN A 17 1.22 -9.68 -4.34
C GLN A 17 1.58 -10.92 -3.52
N LYS A 18 2.68 -10.86 -2.74
CA LYS A 18 3.19 -12.04 -2.02
C LYS A 18 2.81 -12.03 -0.54
N SER A 19 3.16 -10.96 0.17
CA SER A 19 2.92 -10.88 1.62
C SER A 19 1.55 -10.29 1.99
N GLY A 20 0.93 -9.51 1.10
CA GLY A 20 -0.41 -8.94 1.32
C GLY A 20 -0.48 -7.84 2.37
N VAL A 21 0.67 -7.31 2.81
CA VAL A 21 0.73 -6.26 3.83
C VAL A 21 0.51 -4.85 3.28
N ALA A 22 0.61 -4.67 1.96
CA ALA A 22 0.24 -3.43 1.28
C ALA A 22 -1.01 -3.64 0.41
N HIS A 23 -1.98 -2.74 0.53
CA HIS A 23 -3.25 -2.81 -0.21
C HIS A 23 -3.12 -2.29 -1.65
N PHE A 24 -2.22 -1.33 -1.88
CA PHE A 24 -2.03 -0.68 -3.17
C PHE A 24 -0.53 -0.50 -3.47
N ALA A 25 -0.18 -0.58 -4.75
CA ALA A 25 1.07 -0.05 -5.29
C ALA A 25 0.70 1.05 -6.28
N THR A 26 1.28 2.24 -6.11
CA THR A 26 0.97 3.41 -6.93
C THR A 26 2.24 3.92 -7.61
N PRO A 27 2.12 4.60 -8.76
CA PRO A 27 3.28 5.01 -9.55
C PRO A 27 4.10 6.14 -8.93
N ASN A 28 3.54 6.89 -7.97
CA ASN A 28 4.22 7.97 -7.24
C ASN A 28 3.37 8.44 -6.04
N ASP A 29 3.99 9.27 -5.20
CA ASP A 29 3.39 9.79 -3.96
C ASP A 29 2.14 10.64 -4.18
N ALA A 30 2.07 11.43 -5.25
CA ALA A 30 0.91 12.27 -5.52
C ALA A 30 -0.33 11.41 -5.80
N VAL A 31 -0.18 10.34 -6.58
CA VAL A 31 -1.26 9.36 -6.81
C VAL A 31 -1.59 8.59 -5.53
N CYS A 32 -0.59 8.18 -4.74
CA CYS A 32 -0.79 7.52 -3.46
C CYS A 32 -1.69 8.36 -2.51
N LEU A 33 -1.38 9.65 -2.35
CA LEU A 33 -2.15 10.55 -1.51
C LEU A 33 -3.58 10.77 -2.04
N SER A 34 -3.76 10.79 -3.37
CA SER A 34 -5.09 10.88 -3.97
C SER A 34 -5.94 9.65 -3.66
N GLU A 35 -5.37 8.45 -3.79
CA GLU A 35 -6.07 7.19 -3.45
C GLU A 35 -6.38 7.10 -1.95
N ILE A 36 -5.49 7.56 -1.08
CA ILE A 36 -5.77 7.63 0.37
C ILE A 36 -6.96 8.54 0.65
N ARG A 37 -7.01 9.74 0.06
CA ARG A 37 -8.17 10.65 0.23
C ARG A 37 -9.46 9.99 -0.24
N ARG A 38 -9.43 9.35 -1.42
CA ARG A 38 -10.57 8.61 -1.96
C ARG A 38 -11.01 7.47 -1.03
N LEU A 39 -10.08 6.73 -0.43
CA LEU A 39 -10.40 5.69 0.55
C LEU A 39 -11.10 6.28 1.77
N MET A 40 -10.60 7.40 2.29
CA MET A 40 -11.19 8.08 3.44
C MET A 40 -12.62 8.59 3.16
N ASP A 41 -12.93 8.98 1.92
CA ASP A 41 -14.29 9.41 1.53
C ASP A 41 -15.34 8.29 1.65
N TYR A 42 -14.91 7.02 1.65
CA TYR A 42 -15.81 5.88 1.88
C TYR A 42 -15.99 5.54 3.37
N LEU A 43 -15.15 6.07 4.26
CA LEU A 43 -15.14 5.71 5.67
C LEU A 43 -15.86 6.78 6.52
N PRO A 44 -16.64 6.37 7.53
CA PRO A 44 -17.15 7.31 8.52
C PRO A 44 -15.99 7.88 9.35
N SER A 45 -16.22 9.01 10.01
CA SER A 45 -15.19 9.64 10.86
C SER A 45 -14.79 8.77 12.06
N ASN A 46 -15.64 7.83 12.47
CA ASN A 46 -15.43 6.86 13.56
C ASN A 46 -16.45 5.71 13.43
N CYS A 47 -16.39 4.74 14.35
CA CYS A 47 -17.31 3.60 14.39
C CYS A 47 -18.53 3.79 15.30
N GLU A 48 -18.79 5.01 15.77
CA GLU A 48 -19.96 5.35 16.60
C GLU A 48 -21.14 5.77 15.69
N GLU A 49 -22.37 5.60 16.17
CA GLU A 49 -23.59 6.09 15.50
C GLU A 49 -23.84 7.58 15.70
#